data_AF-A0A935F4S8-F1
#
_entry.id   AF-A0A935F4S8-F1
#
_cell.length_a   1.000
_cell.length_b   1.000
_cell.length_c   1.000
_cell.angle_alpha   90.00
_cell.angle_beta   90.00
_cell.angle_gamma   90.00
#
_symmetry.space_group_name_H-M   'P 1'
#
loop_
_entity.id
_entity.type
_entity.pdbx_description
1 polymer ?
#
loop_
_entity_poly.entity_id
_entity_poly.type
_entity_poly.pdbx_seq_one_letter_code
_entity_poly.pdbx_strand_id
1 'polypeptide(L)'
;MSDNTQGGTAAGGGGLATRWVELVVALLIVAGGAVVVTDSLRLGAKWGSDGPEAGYFPFLVGSALLLSGGWIVANVLWRWRKLAGSVFVEWSALKPVLMMLLPSIAYVVLIKLIGLYVASAIFIGAFMVWRGKYGALPTASVALGVPVALFLLFEIWFLVPLPKGPLEHLIGY
;
A
#
# COMPACT_ATOMS: atom_id res chain seq x y z
N MET A 1 -34.70 -33.88 19.46
CA MET A 1 -35.34 -32.68 20.01
C MET A 1 -34.56 -32.28 21.26
N SER A 2 -33.51 -31.49 21.09
CA SER A 2 -32.85 -30.73 22.14
C SER A 2 -31.96 -29.69 21.46
N ASP A 3 -32.48 -28.47 21.44
CA ASP A 3 -31.77 -27.24 21.09
C ASP A 3 -30.44 -27.17 21.83
N ASN A 4 -29.38 -26.80 21.10
CA ASN A 4 -28.22 -26.17 21.73
C ASN A 4 -27.75 -25.02 20.84
N THR A 5 -28.56 -23.97 20.86
CA THR A 5 -28.21 -22.61 20.48
C THR A 5 -27.05 -22.15 21.37
N GLN A 6 -25.82 -22.36 20.90
CA GLN A 6 -24.66 -21.65 21.44
C GLN A 6 -24.75 -20.19 20.98
N GLY A 7 -25.52 -19.42 21.75
CA GLY A 7 -25.35 -17.98 21.88
C GLY A 7 -23.96 -17.71 22.42
N GLY A 8 -22.99 -17.58 21.51
CA GLY A 8 -21.67 -17.05 21.78
C GLY A 8 -21.80 -15.60 22.21
N THR A 9 -21.71 -15.43 23.53
CA THR A 9 -21.66 -14.21 24.31
C THR A 9 -20.93 -13.10 23.57
N ALA A 10 -21.58 -11.94 23.46
CA ALA A 10 -20.99 -10.68 23.02
C ALA A 10 -19.83 -10.30 23.94
N ALA A 11 -18.64 -10.80 23.66
CA ALA A 11 -17.41 -10.28 24.23
C ALA A 11 -17.15 -8.95 23.54
N GLY A 12 -17.38 -7.84 24.27
CA GLY A 12 -17.00 -6.50 23.87
C GLY A 12 -15.48 -6.33 23.79
N GLY A 13 -14.84 -7.05 22.88
CA GLY A 13 -13.47 -6.80 22.47
C GLY A 13 -13.46 -5.57 21.58
N GLY A 14 -12.84 -4.49 22.04
CA GLY A 14 -12.68 -3.27 21.24
C GLY A 14 -12.13 -3.63 19.86
N GLY A 15 -12.73 -3.07 18.81
CA GLY A 15 -12.32 -3.27 17.43
C GLY A 15 -13.02 -2.25 16.54
N LEU A 16 -12.52 -2.06 15.32
CA LEU A 16 -13.11 -1.11 14.38
C LEU A 16 -14.38 -1.71 13.75
N ALA A 17 -15.49 -0.99 13.81
CA ALA A 17 -16.76 -1.47 13.25
C ALA A 17 -16.72 -1.51 11.72
N THR A 18 -17.12 -2.65 11.12
CA THR A 18 -17.07 -2.90 9.68
C THR A 18 -17.77 -1.85 8.85
N ARG A 19 -18.96 -1.41 9.27
CA ARG A 19 -19.74 -0.39 8.55
C ARG A 19 -18.97 0.90 8.28
N TRP A 20 -18.16 1.35 9.24
CA TRP A 20 -17.44 2.62 9.13
C TRP A 20 -16.20 2.46 8.26
N VAL A 21 -15.48 1.35 8.41
CA VAL A 21 -14.30 1.07 7.59
C VAL A 21 -14.68 0.85 6.13
N GLU A 22 -15.66 -0.01 5.85
CA GLU A 22 -16.13 -0.25 4.48
C GLU A 22 -16.64 1.03 3.83
N LEU A 23 -17.41 1.85 4.56
CA LEU A 23 -17.91 3.12 4.04
C LEU A 23 -16.76 4.10 3.72
N VAL A 24 -15.82 4.31 4.65
CA VAL A 24 -14.70 5.24 4.46
C VAL A 24 -13.82 4.79 3.30
N VAL A 25 -13.45 3.51 3.24
CA VAL A 25 -12.62 2.98 2.14
C VAL A 25 -13.35 3.08 0.81
N ALA A 26 -14.64 2.75 0.75
CA ALA A 26 -15.42 2.88 -0.47
C ALA A 26 -15.53 4.35 -0.93
N LEU A 27 -15.73 5.29 0.00
CA LEU A 27 -15.73 6.72 -0.31
C LEU A 27 -14.37 7.21 -0.81
N LEU A 28 -13.26 6.73 -0.25
CA LEU A 28 -11.92 7.04 -0.75
C LEU A 28 -11.70 6.49 -2.17
N ILE A 29 -12.18 5.28 -2.46
CA ILE A 29 -12.14 4.71 -3.81
C ILE A 29 -12.96 5.56 -4.79
N VAL A 30 -14.18 5.98 -4.40
CA VAL A 30 -15.01 6.87 -5.22
C VAL A 30 -14.31 8.21 -5.44
N ALA A 31 -13.75 8.82 -4.40
CA ALA A 31 -13.03 10.07 -4.52
C ALA A 31 -11.80 9.95 -5.44
N GLY A 32 -11.00 8.90 -5.27
CA GLY A 32 -9.86 8.61 -6.14
C GLY A 32 -10.27 8.36 -7.59
N GLY A 33 -11.33 7.57 -7.81
CA GLY A 33 -11.90 7.34 -9.14
C GLY A 33 -12.39 8.64 -9.79
N ALA A 34 -13.02 9.54 -9.03
CA ALA A 34 -13.47 10.85 -9.52
C ALA A 34 -12.30 11.73 -9.96
N VAL A 35 -11.22 11.76 -9.17
CA VAL A 35 -9.99 12.48 -9.52
C VAL A 35 -9.39 11.92 -10.81
N VAL A 36 -9.27 10.60 -10.92
CA VAL A 36 -8.74 9.95 -12.14
C VAL A 36 -9.60 10.28 -13.35
N VAL A 37 -10.93 10.18 -13.25
CA VAL A 37 -11.85 10.49 -14.36
C VAL A 37 -11.75 11.96 -14.77
N THR A 38 -11.74 12.89 -13.82
CA THR A 38 -11.64 14.33 -14.13
C THR A 38 -10.32 14.69 -14.78
N ASP A 39 -9.21 14.10 -14.34
CA ASP A 39 -7.91 14.30 -14.99
C ASP A 39 -7.84 13.65 -16.38
N SER A 40 -8.42 12.46 -16.52
CA SER A 40 -8.51 11.77 -17.82
C SER A 40 -9.31 12.57 -18.85
N LEU A 41 -10.40 13.22 -18.43
CA LEU A 41 -11.19 14.09 -19.29
C LEU A 41 -10.41 15.35 -19.71
N ARG A 42 -9.51 15.86 -18.85
CA ARG A 42 -8.60 16.97 -19.19
C ARG A 42 -7.54 16.55 -20.19
N LEU A 43 -7.01 15.33 -20.07
CA LEU A 43 -5.97 14.77 -20.94
C LEU A 43 -6.49 14.29 -22.30
N GLY A 44 -7.81 14.12 -22.43
CA GLY A 44 -8.44 13.52 -23.60
C GLY A 44 -8.68 12.03 -23.40
N ALA A 45 -9.96 11.62 -23.46
CA ALA A 45 -10.41 10.25 -23.22
C ALA A 45 -11.07 9.63 -24.46
N LYS A 46 -10.75 10.13 -25.66
CA LYS A 46 -11.31 9.63 -26.92
C LYS A 46 -10.35 8.64 -27.58
N TRP A 47 -10.90 7.91 -28.54
CA TRP A 47 -10.11 7.13 -29.48
C TRP A 47 -9.89 7.97 -30.73
N GLY A 48 -8.65 8.42 -30.93
CA GLY A 48 -8.25 9.25 -32.06
C GLY A 48 -7.91 8.42 -33.30
N SER A 49 -7.56 9.12 -34.39
CA SER A 49 -7.06 8.49 -35.62
C SER A 49 -5.76 7.72 -35.41
N ASP A 50 -4.95 8.16 -34.46
CA ASP A 50 -3.62 7.61 -34.19
C ASP A 50 -3.61 6.65 -32.98
N GLY A 51 -4.80 6.31 -32.45
CA GLY A 51 -4.98 5.41 -31.32
C GLY A 51 -5.64 6.05 -30.08
N PRO A 52 -5.66 5.35 -28.94
CA PRO A 52 -6.26 5.86 -27.70
C PRO A 52 -5.49 7.07 -27.19
N GLU A 53 -6.21 8.14 -26.85
CA GLU A 53 -5.62 9.29 -26.16
C GLU A 53 -5.08 8.88 -24.78
N ALA A 54 -4.16 9.67 -24.23
CA ALA A 54 -3.48 9.36 -22.97
C ALA A 54 -4.46 9.16 -21.79
N GLY A 55 -5.60 9.86 -21.80
CA GLY A 55 -6.65 9.72 -20.79
C GLY A 55 -7.64 8.59 -21.07
N TYR A 56 -7.62 7.91 -22.22
CA TYR A 56 -8.59 6.87 -22.56
C TYR A 56 -8.57 5.69 -21.57
N PHE A 57 -7.39 5.09 -21.34
CA PHE A 57 -7.28 3.98 -20.39
C PHE A 57 -7.50 4.40 -18.93
N PRO A 58 -6.88 5.50 -18.44
CA PRO A 58 -7.17 6.00 -17.10
C PRO A 58 -8.66 6.33 -16.88
N PHE A 59 -9.37 6.84 -17.89
CA PHE A 59 -10.80 7.11 -17.81
C PHE A 59 -11.62 5.83 -17.55
N LEU A 60 -11.32 4.73 -18.26
CA LEU A 60 -12.00 3.46 -18.06
C LEU A 60 -11.76 2.90 -16.65
N VAL A 61 -10.50 2.93 -16.20
CA VAL A 61 -10.14 2.46 -14.85
C VAL A 61 -10.80 3.32 -13.77
N GLY A 62 -10.74 4.65 -13.92
CA GLY A 62 -11.39 5.59 -13.00
C GLY A 62 -12.90 5.40 -12.94
N SER A 63 -13.54 5.16 -14.09
CA SER A 63 -14.98 4.88 -14.18
C SER A 63 -15.34 3.56 -13.51
N ALA A 64 -14.55 2.51 -13.71
CA ALA A 64 -14.74 1.23 -13.02
C ALA A 64 -14.60 1.40 -11.50
N LEU A 65 -13.60 2.14 -11.03
CA LEU A 65 -13.43 2.46 -9.60
C LEU A 65 -14.63 3.23 -9.03
N LEU A 66 -15.14 4.23 -9.76
CA LEU A 66 -16.33 4.97 -9.36
C LEU A 66 -17.56 4.07 -9.21
N LEU A 67 -17.81 3.20 -10.20
CA LEU A 67 -18.96 2.30 -10.19
C LEU A 67 -18.83 1.26 -9.08
N SER A 68 -17.66 0.62 -8.93
CA SER A 68 -17.41 -0.36 -7.87
C SER A 68 -17.48 0.27 -6.48
N GLY A 69 -16.85 1.44 -6.29
CA GLY A 69 -16.89 2.16 -5.02
C GLY A 69 -18.31 2.60 -4.67
N GLY A 70 -19.05 3.15 -5.64
CA GLY A 70 -20.46 3.55 -5.47
C GLY A 70 -21.36 2.35 -5.13
N TRP A 71 -21.13 1.21 -5.77
CA TRP A 71 -21.82 -0.04 -5.44
C TRP A 71 -21.55 -0.48 -3.99
N ILE A 72 -20.30 -0.41 -3.53
CA ILE A 72 -19.95 -0.73 -2.14
C ILE A 72 -20.63 0.25 -1.18
N VAL A 73 -20.61 1.55 -1.45
CA VAL A 73 -21.33 2.55 -0.64
C VAL A 73 -22.81 2.19 -0.53
N ALA A 74 -23.47 1.92 -1.66
CA ALA A 74 -24.88 1.53 -1.68
C ALA A 74 -25.14 0.25 -0.87
N ASN A 75 -24.29 -0.77 -1.02
CA ASN A 75 -24.40 -2.03 -0.30
C ASN A 75 -24.23 -1.86 1.22
N VAL A 76 -23.26 -1.03 1.65
CA VAL A 76 -23.01 -0.71 3.06
C VAL A 76 -24.20 0.03 3.67
N LEU A 77 -24.75 1.02 2.95
CA LEU A 77 -25.94 1.77 3.41
C LEU A 77 -27.17 0.86 3.50
N TRP A 78 -27.36 -0.06 2.53
CA TRP A 78 -28.47 -1.01 2.58
C TRP A 78 -28.34 -2.01 3.73
N ARG A 79 -27.12 -2.46 4.03
CA ARG A 79 -26.83 -3.43 5.10
C ARG A 79 -26.45 -2.78 6.43
N TRP A 80 -26.66 -1.48 6.59
CA TRP A 80 -26.13 -0.69 7.71
C TRP A 80 -26.44 -1.26 9.10
N ARG A 81 -27.70 -1.69 9.31
CA ARG A 81 -28.12 -2.29 10.59
C ARG A 81 -27.51 -3.67 10.83
N LYS A 82 -27.27 -4.45 9.77
CA LYS A 82 -26.68 -5.79 9.86
C LYS A 82 -25.16 -5.74 10.13
N LEU A 83 -24.48 -4.68 9.69
CA LEU A 83 -23.04 -4.46 9.87
C LEU A 83 -22.68 -3.83 11.22
N ALA A 84 -23.67 -3.50 12.06
CA ALA A 84 -23.45 -2.81 13.33
C ALA A 84 -22.77 -3.69 14.40
N GLY A 85 -22.88 -5.01 14.29
CA GLY A 85 -22.30 -5.97 15.23
C GLY A 85 -21.02 -6.65 14.76
N SER A 86 -20.55 -6.37 13.53
CA SER A 86 -19.34 -7.01 13.00
C SER A 86 -18.10 -6.15 13.25
N VAL A 87 -17.04 -6.81 13.71
CA VAL A 87 -15.72 -6.20 13.89
C VAL A 87 -14.90 -6.45 12.62
N PHE A 88 -14.35 -5.39 12.02
CA PHE A 88 -13.53 -5.47 10.81
C PHE A 88 -12.13 -6.01 11.12
N VAL A 89 -11.50 -5.46 12.15
CA VAL A 89 -10.18 -5.89 12.60
C VAL A 89 -10.12 -5.84 14.11
N GLU A 90 -9.61 -6.90 14.70
CA GLU A 90 -9.25 -6.92 16.11
C GLU A 90 -7.94 -6.15 16.31
N TRP A 91 -7.80 -5.46 17.45
CA TRP A 91 -6.56 -4.74 17.80
C TRP A 91 -5.31 -5.66 17.82
N SER A 92 -5.51 -6.95 18.13
CA SER A 92 -4.49 -8.00 18.09
C SER A 92 -3.89 -8.16 16.68
N ALA A 93 -4.73 -8.11 15.64
CA ALA A 93 -4.33 -8.23 14.24
C ALA A 93 -3.78 -6.91 13.65
N LEU A 94 -4.19 -5.76 14.21
CA LEU A 94 -3.68 -4.45 13.77
C LEU A 94 -2.20 -4.26 14.11
N LYS A 95 -1.74 -4.77 15.26
CA LYS A 95 -0.35 -4.61 15.73
C LYS A 95 0.69 -5.18 14.73
N PRO A 96 0.58 -6.42 14.22
CA PRO A 96 1.48 -6.93 13.18
C PRO A 96 1.52 -6.07 11.91
N VAL A 97 0.37 -5.53 11.48
CA VAL A 97 0.29 -4.66 10.30
C VAL A 97 1.07 -3.36 10.52
N LEU A 98 0.86 -2.71 11.66
CA LEU A 98 1.60 -1.48 12.01
C LEU A 98 3.09 -1.72 12.16
N MET A 99 3.50 -2.89 12.68
CA MET A 99 4.91 -3.27 12.80
C MET A 99 5.60 -3.43 11.45
N MET A 100 4.86 -3.64 10.36
CA MET A 100 5.39 -3.65 9.00
C MET A 100 5.27 -2.28 8.32
N LEU A 101 4.15 -1.59 8.55
CA LEU A 101 3.86 -0.29 7.95
C LEU A 101 4.80 0.81 8.46
N LEU A 102 4.99 0.94 9.77
CA LEU A 102 5.79 2.03 10.36
C LEU A 102 7.26 2.00 9.88
N PRO A 103 7.95 0.86 9.86
CA PRO A 103 9.30 0.81 9.30
C PRO A 103 9.32 1.09 7.79
N SER A 104 8.28 0.71 7.05
CA SER A 104 8.19 0.99 5.60
C SER A 104 8.03 2.47 5.33
N ILE A 105 7.25 3.18 6.14
CA ILE A 105 7.16 4.64 6.11
C ILE A 105 8.52 5.27 6.45
N ALA A 106 9.18 4.78 7.50
CA ALA A 106 10.52 5.24 7.86
C ALA A 106 11.51 5.06 6.71
N TYR A 107 11.48 3.92 6.02
CA TYR A 107 12.29 3.67 4.83
C TYR A 107 12.06 4.71 3.73
N VAL A 108 10.81 5.02 3.39
CA VAL A 108 10.49 6.06 2.39
C VAL A 108 11.05 7.44 2.79
N VAL A 109 11.00 7.78 4.09
CA VAL A 109 11.62 9.01 4.60
C VAL A 109 13.15 8.95 4.49
N LEU A 110 13.77 7.82 4.84
CA LEU A 110 15.21 7.63 4.72
C LEU A 110 15.70 7.76 3.27
N ILE A 111 14.95 7.25 2.28
CA ILE A 111 15.31 7.40 0.84
C ILE A 111 15.54 8.87 0.49
N LYS A 112 14.69 9.78 1.00
CA LYS A 112 14.85 11.23 0.76
C LYS A 112 16.08 11.84 1.42
N LEU A 113 16.55 11.27 2.52
CA LEU A 113 17.64 11.83 3.32
C LEU A 113 19.01 11.28 2.91
N ILE A 114 19.10 9.96 2.70
CA ILE A 114 20.36 9.25 2.55
C ILE A 114 20.44 8.40 1.28
N GLY A 115 19.47 8.54 0.36
CA GLY A 115 19.45 7.80 -0.89
C GLY A 115 18.81 6.42 -0.78
N LEU A 116 18.40 5.88 -1.91
CA LEU A 116 17.70 4.60 -2.00
C LEU A 116 18.58 3.44 -1.52
N TYR A 117 19.86 3.41 -1.90
CA TYR A 117 20.73 2.26 -1.66
C TYR A 117 21.08 2.10 -0.18
N VAL A 118 21.50 3.20 0.46
CA VAL A 118 21.84 3.21 1.88
C VAL A 118 20.58 2.97 2.72
N ALA A 119 19.46 3.62 2.38
CA ALA A 119 18.18 3.38 3.04
C ALA A 119 17.76 1.91 2.93
N SER A 120 17.95 1.28 1.76
CA SER A 120 17.64 -0.13 1.53
C SER A 120 18.52 -1.04 2.38
N ALA A 121 19.82 -0.77 2.47
CA ALA A 121 20.74 -1.55 3.29
C ALA A 121 20.35 -1.53 4.77
N ILE A 122 20.06 -0.34 5.29
CA ILE A 122 19.61 -0.17 6.67
C ILE A 122 18.27 -0.88 6.89
N PHE A 123 17.30 -0.70 5.99
CA PHE A 123 15.98 -1.30 6.10
C PHE A 123 16.05 -2.84 6.10
N ILE A 124 16.73 -3.43 5.11
CA ILE A 124 16.91 -4.88 4.99
C ILE A 124 17.63 -5.43 6.21
N GLY A 125 18.76 -4.83 6.59
CA GLY A 125 19.55 -5.24 7.74
C GLY A 125 18.74 -5.19 9.04
N ALA A 126 18.05 -4.07 9.28
CA ALA A 126 17.19 -3.90 10.46
C ALA A 126 16.08 -4.96 10.50
N PHE A 127 15.41 -5.25 9.38
CA PHE A 127 14.37 -6.28 9.33
C PHE A 127 14.89 -7.68 9.55
N MET A 128 16.03 -8.02 8.97
CA MET A 128 16.64 -9.33 9.13
C MET A 128 17.06 -9.58 10.59
N VAL A 129 17.59 -8.57 11.28
CA VAL A 129 17.95 -8.69 12.71
C VAL A 129 16.71 -8.67 13.59
N TRP A 130 15.84 -7.67 13.43
CA TRP A 130 14.71 -7.44 14.32
C TRP A 130 13.61 -8.49 14.16
N ARG A 131 13.16 -8.75 12.92
CA ARG A 131 12.04 -9.67 12.64
C ARG A 131 12.50 -11.06 12.26
N GLY A 132 13.60 -11.17 11.52
CA GLY A 132 14.15 -12.44 11.04
C GLY A 132 15.03 -13.16 12.05
N LYS A 133 15.58 -12.43 13.04
CA LYS A 133 16.56 -12.96 14.02
C LYS A 133 17.74 -13.67 13.34
N TYR A 134 18.15 -13.20 12.16
CA TYR A 134 19.27 -13.76 11.41
C TYR A 134 20.61 -13.35 12.04
N GLY A 135 21.64 -14.18 11.84
CA GLY A 135 23.01 -13.87 12.26
C GLY A 135 23.62 -12.69 11.47
N ALA A 136 24.71 -12.13 11.98
CA ALA A 136 25.36 -10.96 11.38
C ALA A 136 25.84 -11.21 9.94
N LEU A 137 26.38 -12.41 9.66
CA LEU A 137 26.92 -12.75 8.34
C LEU A 137 25.84 -12.76 7.24
N PRO A 138 24.75 -13.56 7.33
CA PRO A 138 23.71 -13.55 6.31
C PRO A 138 23.01 -12.19 6.21
N THR A 139 22.87 -11.47 7.33
CA THR A 139 22.33 -10.11 7.34
C THR A 139 23.20 -9.17 6.51
N ALA A 140 24.51 -9.12 6.77
CA ALA A 140 25.43 -8.23 6.04
C ALA A 140 25.48 -8.57 4.54
N SER A 141 25.51 -9.87 4.20
CA SER A 141 25.52 -10.32 2.81
C SER A 141 24.29 -9.84 2.03
N VAL A 142 23.09 -9.97 2.59
CA VAL A 142 21.85 -9.57 1.89
C VAL A 142 21.65 -8.05 1.95
N ALA A 143 21.89 -7.42 3.11
CA ALA A 143 21.73 -5.99 3.30
C ALA A 143 22.65 -5.16 2.39
N LEU A 144 23.85 -5.66 2.08
CA LEU A 144 24.76 -4.99 1.14
C LEU A 144 24.58 -5.51 -0.29
N GLY A 145 24.41 -6.82 -0.46
CA GLY A 145 24.31 -7.46 -1.78
C GLY A 145 23.11 -6.99 -2.59
N VAL A 146 21.94 -6.81 -1.96
CA VAL A 146 20.73 -6.38 -2.66
C VAL A 146 20.86 -4.95 -3.21
N PRO A 147 21.23 -3.94 -2.40
CA PRO A 147 21.44 -2.58 -2.93
C PRO A 147 22.55 -2.50 -3.98
N VAL A 148 23.66 -3.25 -3.81
CA VAL A 148 24.74 -3.29 -4.82
C VAL A 148 24.25 -3.90 -6.12
N ALA A 149 23.50 -5.00 -6.07
CA ALA A 149 22.92 -5.60 -7.28
C ALA A 149 21.96 -4.64 -7.99
N LEU A 150 21.14 -3.90 -7.24
CA LEU A 150 20.26 -2.87 -7.81
C LEU A 150 21.07 -1.74 -8.45
N PHE A 151 22.15 -1.29 -7.82
CA PHE A 151 23.05 -0.28 -8.37
C PHE A 151 23.64 -0.73 -9.71
N LEU A 152 24.18 -1.95 -9.78
CA LEU A 152 24.73 -2.51 -11.02
C LEU A 152 23.67 -2.62 -12.11
N LEU A 153 22.48 -3.15 -11.76
CA LEU A 153 21.40 -3.36 -12.72
C LEU A 153 20.85 -2.06 -13.29
N PHE A 154 20.51 -1.10 -12.44
CA PHE A 154 19.86 0.13 -12.89
C PHE A 154 20.85 1.14 -13.42
N GLU A 155 21.97 1.35 -12.75
CA GLU A 155 22.85 2.46 -13.06
C GLU A 155 23.92 2.09 -14.12
N ILE A 156 24.43 0.86 -14.07
CA ILE A 156 25.44 0.41 -15.05
C ILE A 156 24.80 -0.23 -16.28
N TRP A 157 23.82 -1.11 -16.09
CA TRP A 157 23.20 -1.80 -17.24
C TRP A 157 22.04 -1.02 -17.86
N PHE A 158 21.09 -0.53 -17.08
CA PHE A 158 19.92 0.19 -17.63
C PHE A 158 20.15 1.69 -17.81
N LEU A 159 21.21 2.27 -17.24
CA LEU A 159 21.49 3.70 -17.28
C LEU A 159 20.31 4.56 -16.76
N VAL A 160 19.55 4.03 -15.80
CA VAL A 160 18.41 4.70 -15.15
C VAL A 160 18.85 5.22 -13.79
N PRO A 161 18.88 6.55 -13.57
CA PRO A 161 19.29 7.12 -12.29
C PRO A 161 18.22 6.87 -11.23
N LEU A 162 18.64 6.31 -10.09
CA LEU A 162 17.79 6.14 -8.91
C LEU A 162 18.02 7.27 -7.89
N PRO A 163 17.08 7.53 -6.97
CA PRO A 163 17.24 8.57 -5.96
C PRO A 163 18.51 8.38 -5.12
N LYS A 164 19.50 9.27 -5.32
CA LYS A 164 20.82 9.23 -4.69
C LYS A 164 20.85 10.05 -3.41
N GLY A 165 21.66 9.61 -2.45
CA GLY A 165 21.90 10.31 -1.20
C GLY A 165 23.27 10.99 -1.16
N PRO A 166 23.63 11.59 -0.02
CA PRO A 166 24.90 12.28 0.16
C PRO A 166 26.12 11.36 0.01
N LEU A 167 25.97 10.06 0.32
CA LEU A 167 27.05 9.09 0.22
C LEU A 167 27.37 8.76 -1.24
N GLU A 168 26.35 8.63 -2.07
CA GLU A 168 26.49 8.42 -3.52
C GLU A 168 27.15 9.64 -4.19
N HIS A 169 26.72 10.86 -3.82
CA HIS A 169 27.34 12.09 -4.33
C HIS A 169 28.84 12.18 -3.97
N LEU A 170 29.25 11.63 -2.82
CA LEU A 170 30.65 11.65 -2.37
C LEU A 170 31.54 10.68 -3.16
N ILE A 171 30.97 9.60 -3.70
CA ILE A 171 31.68 8.62 -4.56
C ILE A 171 31.63 8.99 -6.05
N GLY A 172 31.09 10.17 -6.40
CA GLY A 172 31.07 10.70 -7.77
C GLY A 172 29.96 10.14 -8.65
N TYR A 173 28.92 9.57 -8.05
CA TYR A 173 27.70 9.10 -8.72
C TYR A 173 26.49 9.87 -8.23
#